data_AF-A0A9P7GDT7-F1
#
_entry.id   AF-A0A9P7GDT7-F1
#
_cell.length_a   1.000
_cell.length_b   1.000
_cell.length_c   1.000
_cell.angle_alpha   90.00
_cell.angle_beta   90.00
_cell.angle_gamma   90.00
#
_symmetry.space_group_name_H-M   'P 1'
#
loop_
_entity.id
_entity.type
_entity.pdbx_description
1 polymer ?
#
loop_
_entity_poly.entity_id
_entity_poly.type
_entity_poly.pdbx_seq_one_letter_code
_entity_poly.pdbx_strand_id
1 'polypeptide(L)'
;MASSTSNSTSFTPDSALDLLFSPELISQEVRNAMHPDVHIRPLASTDYRRGHLEVLSVLTATTDPGEGAWVSHFEALRAAPRTYYTLVIIDKHSDQVVGVGTVFLERKFQRGISCVGHIEDIAVDEKQQGKKLGLRIIQSLTYISENSGAYKTILNCSDKNIPFYQKCGFEKKENEMARYTPQRAHTPKL
;
A
#
# COMPACT_ATOMS: atom_id res chain seq x y z
N MET A 1 -38.84 -17.74 18.94
CA MET A 1 -37.41 -17.96 19.27
C MET A 1 -36.60 -17.32 18.17
N ALA A 2 -35.95 -16.19 18.44
CA ALA A 2 -35.10 -15.51 17.47
C ALA A 2 -33.80 -16.31 17.32
N SER A 3 -33.56 -16.85 16.12
CA SER A 3 -32.30 -17.52 15.80
C SER A 3 -31.23 -16.44 15.65
N SER A 4 -30.36 -16.32 16.65
CA SER A 4 -29.15 -15.52 16.57
C SER A 4 -28.15 -16.24 15.65
N THR A 5 -28.12 -15.87 14.38
CA THR A 5 -27.04 -16.25 13.48
C THR A 5 -25.78 -15.53 13.94
N SER A 6 -24.92 -16.24 14.66
CA SER A 6 -23.55 -15.80 14.93
C SER A 6 -22.81 -15.74 13.59
N ASN A 7 -22.69 -14.54 13.00
CA ASN A 7 -21.76 -14.32 11.90
C ASN A 7 -20.36 -14.56 12.45
N SER A 8 -19.82 -15.76 12.20
CA SER A 8 -18.42 -16.09 12.37
C SER A 8 -17.61 -15.13 11.50
N THR A 9 -17.01 -14.11 12.10
CA THR A 9 -16.12 -13.18 11.40
C THR A 9 -14.90 -13.96 10.92
N SER A 10 -14.78 -14.13 9.60
CA SER A 10 -13.69 -14.82 8.91
C SER A 10 -12.38 -14.02 8.86
N PHE A 11 -12.21 -13.01 9.72
CA PHE A 11 -11.01 -12.18 9.71
C PHE A 11 -9.78 -13.00 10.09
N THR A 12 -8.78 -13.03 9.21
CA THR A 12 -7.53 -13.75 9.48
C THR A 12 -6.55 -12.83 10.20
N PRO A 13 -6.09 -13.18 11.42
CA PRO A 13 -5.17 -12.32 12.18
C PRO A 13 -3.77 -12.28 11.55
N ASP A 14 -3.05 -11.17 11.77
CA ASP A 14 -1.67 -10.95 11.29
C ASP A 14 -0.73 -12.12 11.61
N SER A 15 -0.88 -12.75 12.79
CA SER A 15 -0.06 -13.88 13.25
C SER A 15 -0.24 -15.17 12.45
N ALA A 16 -1.30 -15.28 11.66
CA ALA A 16 -1.58 -16.41 10.79
C ALA A 16 -1.18 -16.15 9.32
N LEU A 17 -0.61 -14.98 9.04
CA LEU A 17 -0.25 -14.54 7.69
C LEU A 17 1.25 -14.48 7.50
N ASP A 18 1.68 -14.82 6.29
CA ASP A 18 3.05 -14.59 5.83
C ASP A 18 3.16 -13.18 5.24
N LEU A 19 3.66 -12.24 6.05
CA LEU A 19 3.64 -10.80 5.79
C LEU A 19 4.93 -10.32 5.09
N LEU A 20 4.78 -9.30 4.24
CA LEU A 20 5.88 -8.71 3.46
C LEU A 20 6.97 -8.09 4.36
N PHE A 21 6.57 -7.52 5.49
CA PHE A 21 7.46 -6.94 6.49
C PHE A 21 6.82 -6.99 7.89
N SER A 22 7.57 -6.63 8.95
CA SER A 22 7.04 -6.65 10.32
C SER A 22 5.86 -5.68 10.50
N PRO A 23 4.69 -6.14 11.02
CA PRO A 23 3.54 -5.26 11.26
C PRO A 23 3.84 -4.12 12.25
N GLU A 24 4.87 -4.26 13.10
CA GLU A 24 5.31 -3.25 14.07
C GLU A 24 5.82 -1.95 13.42
N LEU A 25 6.20 -2.00 12.14
CA LEU A 25 6.61 -0.80 11.40
C LEU A 25 5.44 0.14 11.07
N ILE A 26 4.20 -0.31 11.23
CA ILE A 26 3.00 0.52 11.07
C ILE A 26 2.67 1.18 12.41
N SER A 27 2.67 2.52 12.44
CA SER A 27 2.43 3.33 13.64
C SER A 27 1.19 2.88 14.43
N GLN A 28 1.36 2.69 15.73
CA GLN A 28 0.27 2.36 16.65
C GLN A 28 -0.79 3.47 16.70
N GLU A 29 -0.38 4.73 16.55
CA GLU A 29 -1.31 5.86 16.48
C GLU A 29 -2.25 5.72 15.27
N VAL A 30 -1.69 5.35 14.11
CA VAL A 30 -2.50 5.13 12.91
C VAL A 30 -3.45 3.95 13.12
N ARG A 31 -2.97 2.82 13.67
CA ARG A 31 -3.80 1.65 14.00
C ARG A 31 -4.97 2.02 14.93
N ASN A 32 -4.70 2.79 15.98
CA ASN A 32 -5.72 3.22 16.95
C ASN A 32 -6.76 4.18 16.33
N ALA A 33 -6.37 4.91 15.29
CA ALA A 33 -7.23 5.87 14.62
C ALA A 33 -8.04 5.29 13.44
N MET A 34 -7.96 3.97 13.23
CA MET A 34 -8.76 3.21 12.26
C MET A 34 -10.17 2.92 12.80
N HIS A 35 -11.15 2.79 11.90
CA HIS A 35 -12.48 2.31 12.27
C HIS A 35 -12.39 0.83 12.71
N PRO A 36 -13.17 0.38 13.73
CA PRO A 36 -13.07 -0.98 14.25
C PRO A 36 -13.26 -2.10 13.21
N ASP A 37 -14.08 -1.84 12.18
CA ASP A 37 -14.41 -2.79 11.12
C ASP A 37 -13.29 -3.00 10.08
N VAL A 38 -12.24 -2.18 10.11
CA VAL A 38 -11.11 -2.31 9.19
C VAL A 38 -9.81 -2.56 9.96
N HIS A 39 -8.83 -3.13 9.27
CA HIS A 39 -7.50 -3.41 9.79
C HIS A 39 -6.43 -2.97 8.81
N ILE A 40 -5.36 -2.34 9.27
CA ILE A 40 -4.19 -2.01 8.42
C ILE A 40 -3.04 -2.94 8.77
N ARG A 41 -2.46 -3.58 7.75
CA ARG A 41 -1.35 -4.52 7.90
C ARG A 41 -0.44 -4.52 6.66
N PRO A 42 0.78 -5.08 6.76
CA PRO A 42 1.59 -5.36 5.58
C PRO A 42 0.83 -6.26 4.59
N LEU A 43 1.19 -6.18 3.31
CA LEU A 43 0.74 -7.13 2.30
C LEU A 43 1.11 -8.56 2.73
N ALA A 44 0.20 -9.51 2.57
CA ALA A 44 0.43 -10.93 2.83
C ALA A 44 0.60 -11.70 1.52
N SER A 45 1.37 -12.79 1.52
CA SER A 45 1.59 -13.65 0.35
C SER A 45 0.31 -14.27 -0.23
N THR A 46 -0.79 -14.21 0.51
CA THR A 46 -2.12 -14.68 0.08
C THR A 46 -3.07 -13.58 -0.39
N ASP A 47 -2.65 -12.31 -0.41
CA ASP A 47 -3.52 -11.18 -0.73
C ASP A 47 -3.96 -11.13 -2.20
N TYR A 48 -3.31 -11.90 -3.08
CA TYR A 48 -3.85 -12.20 -4.41
C TYR A 48 -5.30 -12.68 -4.33
N ARG A 49 -5.61 -13.61 -3.42
CA ARG A 49 -6.96 -14.19 -3.24
C ARG A 49 -7.91 -13.31 -2.42
N ARG A 50 -7.44 -12.14 -1.97
CA ARG A 50 -8.20 -11.21 -1.13
C ARG A 50 -8.49 -9.90 -1.86
N GLY A 51 -8.45 -9.89 -3.19
CA GLY A 51 -8.87 -8.73 -3.96
C GLY A 51 -7.78 -7.67 -4.20
N HIS A 52 -6.50 -7.99 -4.02
CA HIS A 52 -5.43 -6.99 -4.12
C HIS A 52 -5.36 -6.32 -5.51
N LEU A 53 -5.46 -7.10 -6.60
CA LEU A 53 -5.41 -6.55 -7.96
C LEU A 53 -6.68 -5.77 -8.31
N GLU A 54 -7.82 -6.20 -7.78
CA GLU A 54 -9.11 -5.55 -7.93
C GLU A 54 -9.09 -4.14 -7.32
N VAL A 55 -8.49 -3.97 -6.14
CA VAL A 55 -8.33 -2.63 -5.54
C VAL A 55 -7.38 -1.75 -6.36
N LEU A 56 -6.28 -2.29 -6.88
CA LEU A 56 -5.34 -1.55 -7.74
C LEU A 56 -5.98 -1.10 -9.06
N SER A 57 -6.98 -1.83 -9.57
CA SER A 57 -7.68 -1.49 -10.80
C SER A 57 -8.40 -0.13 -10.76
N VAL A 58 -8.68 0.40 -9.57
CA VAL A 58 -9.25 1.75 -9.37
C VAL A 58 -8.25 2.85 -9.75
N LEU A 59 -6.95 2.59 -9.64
CA LEU A 59 -5.90 3.56 -9.93
C LEU A 59 -5.57 3.62 -11.43
N THR A 60 -5.36 2.46 -12.05
CA THR A 60 -4.95 2.35 -13.45
C THR A 60 -5.25 0.95 -14.00
N ALA A 61 -5.08 0.77 -15.31
CA ALA A 61 -5.23 -0.52 -15.97
C ALA A 61 -4.36 -1.58 -15.29
N THR A 62 -5.00 -2.61 -14.75
CA THR A 62 -4.34 -3.73 -14.05
C THR A 62 -4.55 -4.99 -14.89
N THR A 63 -3.45 -5.65 -15.25
CA THR A 63 -3.47 -6.96 -15.93
C THR A 63 -3.25 -8.03 -14.87
N ASP A 64 -4.04 -9.11 -14.87
CA ASP A 64 -3.83 -10.24 -13.98
C ASP A 64 -2.71 -11.15 -14.53
N PRO A 65 -1.55 -11.25 -13.84
CA PRO A 65 -0.46 -12.10 -14.27
C PRO A 65 -0.63 -13.58 -13.82
N GLY A 66 -1.68 -13.87 -13.06
CA GLY A 66 -1.90 -15.14 -12.37
C GLY A 66 -1.17 -15.22 -11.02
N GLU A 67 -1.73 -16.02 -10.10
CA GLU A 67 -1.27 -16.14 -8.72
C GLU A 67 0.22 -16.48 -8.59
N GLY A 68 0.73 -17.42 -9.39
CA GLY A 68 2.13 -17.83 -9.32
C GLY A 68 3.12 -16.69 -9.63
N ALA A 69 2.80 -15.86 -10.62
CA ALA A 69 3.61 -14.69 -10.97
C ALA A 69 3.49 -13.59 -9.91
N TRP A 70 2.29 -13.40 -9.36
CA TRP A 70 2.05 -12.47 -8.26
C TRP A 70 2.84 -12.84 -7.01
N VAL A 71 2.81 -14.11 -6.60
CA VAL A 71 3.58 -14.62 -5.44
C VAL A 71 5.09 -14.50 -5.71
N SER A 72 5.55 -14.81 -6.92
CA SER A 72 6.96 -14.61 -7.29
C SER A 72 7.39 -13.14 -7.15
N HIS A 73 6.51 -12.21 -7.50
CA HIS A 73 6.77 -10.78 -7.31
C HIS A 73 6.80 -10.39 -5.82
N PHE A 74 5.86 -10.89 -5.01
CA PHE A 74 5.87 -10.71 -3.56
C PHE A 74 7.21 -11.15 -2.94
N GLU A 75 7.70 -12.33 -3.33
CA GLU A 75 9.00 -12.84 -2.85
C GLU A 75 10.18 -11.94 -3.26
N ALA A 76 10.15 -11.42 -4.49
CA ALA A 76 11.19 -10.51 -4.97
C ALA A 76 11.21 -9.18 -4.17
N LEU A 77 10.03 -8.62 -3.85
CA LEU A 77 9.92 -7.44 -2.99
C LEU A 77 10.46 -7.72 -1.59
N ARG A 78 10.10 -8.89 -1.02
CA ARG A 78 10.54 -9.32 0.31
C ARG A 78 12.05 -9.55 0.39
N ALA A 79 12.64 -10.09 -0.68
CA ALA A 79 14.07 -10.33 -0.77
C ALA A 79 14.91 -9.06 -0.92
N ALA A 80 14.29 -7.90 -1.19
CA ALA A 80 14.97 -6.61 -1.30
C ALA A 80 15.04 -5.90 0.07
N PRO A 81 16.18 -5.99 0.79
CA PRO A 81 16.25 -5.57 2.18
C PRO A 81 16.09 -4.06 2.33
N ARG A 82 15.11 -3.68 3.16
CA ARG A 82 14.80 -2.27 3.49
C ARG A 82 14.52 -1.42 2.25
N THR A 83 13.77 -1.98 1.29
CA THR A 83 13.46 -1.30 0.04
C THR A 83 11.96 -1.12 -0.13
N TYR A 84 11.15 -2.18 -0.13
CA TYR A 84 9.72 -2.10 -0.45
C TYR A 84 8.85 -2.34 0.77
N TYR A 85 7.86 -1.45 0.97
CA TYR A 85 6.89 -1.54 2.05
C TYR A 85 5.48 -1.32 1.48
N THR A 86 4.86 -2.39 1.02
CA THR A 86 3.45 -2.40 0.60
C THR A 86 2.56 -2.80 1.77
N LEU A 87 1.59 -1.95 2.08
CA LEU A 87 0.59 -2.21 3.11
C LEU A 87 -0.82 -2.20 2.51
N VAL A 88 -1.74 -2.84 3.21
CA VAL A 88 -3.13 -2.98 2.81
C VAL A 88 -4.06 -2.64 3.98
N ILE A 89 -5.26 -2.20 3.65
CA ILE A 89 -6.39 -2.12 4.56
C ILE A 89 -7.34 -3.25 4.22
N ILE A 90 -7.76 -4.00 5.24
CA ILE A 90 -8.67 -5.14 5.16
C ILE A 90 -10.01 -4.76 5.77
N ASP A 91 -11.11 -5.09 5.09
CA ASP A 91 -12.43 -5.14 5.70
C ASP A 91 -12.57 -6.43 6.52
N LYS A 92 -12.76 -6.32 7.84
CA LYS A 92 -12.78 -7.48 8.75
C LYS A 92 -14.00 -8.38 8.56
N HIS A 93 -15.07 -7.87 7.96
CA HIS A 93 -16.29 -8.65 7.72
C HIS A 93 -16.10 -9.64 6.56
N SER A 94 -15.46 -9.19 5.48
CA SER A 94 -15.24 -10.00 4.26
C SER A 94 -13.83 -10.60 4.14
N ASP A 95 -12.89 -10.16 4.99
CA ASP A 95 -11.47 -10.51 4.95
C ASP A 95 -10.77 -10.12 3.62
N GLN A 96 -11.34 -9.13 2.91
CA GLN A 96 -10.87 -8.60 1.62
C GLN A 96 -10.05 -7.32 1.77
N VAL A 97 -9.09 -7.13 0.86
CA VAL A 97 -8.35 -5.88 0.67
C VAL A 97 -9.32 -4.82 0.15
N VAL A 98 -9.30 -3.65 0.78
CA VAL A 98 -10.12 -2.48 0.42
C VAL A 98 -9.29 -1.21 0.25
N GLY A 99 -8.00 -1.27 0.52
CA GLY A 99 -7.07 -0.19 0.28
C GLY A 99 -5.64 -0.71 0.22
N VAL A 100 -4.79 -0.04 -0.55
CA VAL A 100 -3.39 -0.41 -0.75
C VAL A 100 -2.56 0.85 -0.93
N GLY A 101 -1.30 0.75 -0.52
CA GLY A 101 -0.28 1.73 -0.86
C GLY A 101 1.10 1.17 -0.60
N THR A 102 2.07 1.69 -1.35
CA THR A 102 3.47 1.30 -1.23
C THR A 102 4.32 2.52 -0.90
N VAL A 103 5.33 2.34 -0.06
CA VAL A 103 6.49 3.21 -0.05
C VAL A 103 7.73 2.40 -0.37
N PHE A 104 8.56 2.88 -1.30
CA PHE A 104 9.89 2.32 -1.49
C PHE A 104 10.98 3.31 -1.13
N LEU A 105 12.08 2.80 -0.59
CA LEU A 105 13.22 3.61 -0.13
C LEU A 105 14.35 3.58 -1.14
N GLU A 106 14.63 4.74 -1.72
CA GLU A 106 15.75 4.95 -2.62
C GLU A 106 16.97 5.43 -1.82
N ARG A 107 18.05 4.64 -1.81
CA ARG A 107 19.33 5.03 -1.22
C ARG A 107 20.05 6.03 -2.14
N LYS A 108 20.63 7.08 -1.56
CA LYS A 108 21.35 8.12 -2.30
C LYS A 108 22.72 8.38 -1.70
N PHE A 109 23.70 8.76 -2.53
CA PHE A 109 25.03 9.18 -2.07
C PHE A 109 25.03 10.60 -1.49
N GLN A 110 24.21 11.49 -2.04
CA GLN A 110 24.06 12.86 -1.56
C GLN A 110 23.53 12.92 -0.12
N ARG A 111 23.71 14.07 0.54
CA ARG A 111 23.24 14.32 1.92
C ARG A 111 23.75 13.31 2.95
N GLY A 112 24.99 12.84 2.77
CA GLY A 112 25.66 11.98 3.74
C GLY A 112 25.13 10.56 3.77
N ILE A 113 24.93 9.94 2.60
CA ILE A 113 24.39 8.57 2.46
C ILE A 113 22.96 8.50 3.02
N SER A 114 22.06 9.30 2.45
CA SER A 114 20.66 9.37 2.87
C SER A 114 19.75 8.44 2.09
N CYS A 115 18.46 8.42 2.43
CA CYS A 115 17.42 7.83 1.58
C CYS A 115 16.24 8.78 1.35
N VAL A 116 15.45 8.48 0.31
CA VAL A 116 14.18 9.12 -0.02
C VAL A 116 13.10 8.06 -0.05
N GLY A 117 11.97 8.30 0.62
CA GLY A 117 10.77 7.49 0.44
C GLY A 117 9.97 7.97 -0.76
N HIS A 118 9.54 7.03 -1.60
CA HIS A 118 8.67 7.28 -2.74
C HIS A 118 7.37 6.53 -2.49
N ILE A 119 6.28 7.28 -2.32
CA ILE A 119 4.94 6.71 -2.16
C ILE A 119 4.35 6.46 -3.53
N GLU A 120 3.91 5.22 -3.75
CA GLU A 120 3.37 4.71 -5.01
C GLU A 120 2.10 3.88 -4.77
N ASP A 121 1.34 3.64 -5.85
CA ASP A 121 0.22 2.69 -5.89
C ASP A 121 -0.86 2.90 -4.82
N ILE A 122 -1.24 4.16 -4.57
CA ILE A 122 -2.30 4.50 -3.63
C ILE A 122 -3.67 4.25 -4.25
N ALA A 123 -4.39 3.25 -3.74
CA ALA A 123 -5.76 2.96 -4.14
C ALA A 123 -6.65 2.61 -2.94
N VAL A 124 -7.92 3.00 -3.02
CA VAL A 124 -8.96 2.66 -2.04
C VAL A 124 -10.21 2.29 -2.83
N ASP A 125 -10.81 1.16 -2.50
CA ASP A 125 -12.07 0.69 -3.07
C ASP A 125 -13.12 1.82 -3.04
N GLU A 126 -13.79 2.04 -4.17
CA GLU A 126 -14.73 3.15 -4.35
C GLU A 126 -15.83 3.18 -3.27
N LYS A 127 -16.29 2.00 -2.82
CA LYS A 127 -17.32 1.86 -1.77
C LYS A 127 -16.81 2.22 -0.38
N GLN A 128 -15.50 2.35 -0.22
CA GLN A 128 -14.81 2.66 1.03
C GLN A 128 -14.18 4.06 1.04
N GLN A 129 -14.30 4.81 -0.06
CA GLN A 129 -13.83 6.19 -0.14
C GLN A 129 -14.61 7.12 0.81
N GLY A 130 -14.01 8.26 1.17
CA GLY A 130 -14.56 9.21 2.14
C GLY A 130 -14.41 8.80 3.62
N LYS A 131 -13.98 7.57 3.91
CA LYS A 131 -13.80 7.05 5.29
C LYS A 131 -12.40 7.28 5.87
N LYS A 132 -11.66 8.25 5.32
CA LYS A 132 -10.26 8.57 5.70
C LYS A 132 -9.24 7.43 5.51
N LEU A 133 -9.58 6.34 4.82
CA LEU A 133 -8.66 5.21 4.61
C LEU A 133 -7.40 5.63 3.83
N GLY A 134 -7.55 6.40 2.76
CA GLY A 134 -6.41 6.94 2.01
C GLY A 134 -5.49 7.80 2.88
N LEU A 135 -6.05 8.63 3.77
CA LEU A 135 -5.25 9.42 4.72
C LEU A 135 -4.44 8.52 5.65
N ARG A 136 -5.02 7.43 6.14
CA ARG A 136 -4.34 6.47 7.03
C ARG A 136 -3.23 5.69 6.32
N ILE A 137 -3.43 5.36 5.04
CA ILE A 137 -2.37 4.80 4.18
C ILE A 137 -1.21 5.79 4.09
N ILE A 138 -1.46 7.03 3.69
CA ILE A 138 -0.40 8.05 3.57
C ILE A 138 0.34 8.27 4.88
N GLN A 139 -0.37 8.40 6.00
CA GLN A 139 0.25 8.57 7.31
C GLN A 139 1.16 7.38 7.69
N SER A 140 0.73 6.15 7.40
CA SER A 140 1.53 4.95 7.68
C SER A 140 2.78 4.89 6.82
N LEU A 141 2.66 5.17 5.53
CA LEU A 141 3.77 5.16 4.58
C LEU A 141 4.80 6.26 4.88
N THR A 142 4.33 7.46 5.20
CA THR A 142 5.19 8.57 5.65
C THR A 142 5.93 8.19 6.93
N TYR A 143 5.25 7.61 7.92
CA TYR A 143 5.87 7.15 9.16
C TYR A 143 6.96 6.10 8.92
N ILE A 144 6.72 5.12 8.04
CA ILE A 144 7.70 4.09 7.67
C ILE A 144 8.92 4.73 7.01
N SER A 145 8.69 5.66 6.07
CA SER A 145 9.76 6.39 5.37
C SER A 145 10.66 7.16 6.33
N GLU A 146 10.07 7.99 7.19
CA GLU A 146 10.79 8.85 8.13
C GLU A 146 11.57 8.01 9.15
N ASN A 147 10.95 6.98 9.75
CA ASN A 147 11.64 6.11 10.71
C ASN A 147 12.69 5.19 10.06
N SER A 148 12.66 5.04 8.73
CA SER A 148 13.71 4.35 8.00
C SER A 148 14.91 5.25 7.66
N GLY A 149 14.88 6.51 8.09
CA GLY A 149 15.95 7.48 7.89
C GLY A 149 15.82 8.34 6.63
N ALA A 150 14.64 8.34 5.99
CA ALA A 150 14.44 9.17 4.81
C ALA A 150 14.42 10.64 5.17
N TYR A 151 15.21 11.46 4.46
CA TYR A 151 15.23 12.90 4.70
C TYR A 151 14.02 13.62 4.09
N LYS A 152 13.30 12.94 3.19
CA LYS A 152 12.03 13.36 2.63
C LYS A 152 11.25 12.16 2.10
N THR A 153 9.94 12.32 2.02
CA THR A 153 9.01 11.43 1.33
C THR A 153 8.38 12.19 0.17
N ILE A 154 8.32 11.58 -1.01
CA ILE A 154 7.74 12.20 -2.21
C ILE A 154 6.73 11.28 -2.87
N LEU A 155 5.85 11.89 -3.68
CA LEU A 155 4.88 11.23 -4.53
C LEU A 155 4.53 12.16 -5.68
N ASN A 156 4.00 11.58 -6.75
CA ASN A 156 3.39 12.33 -7.84
C ASN A 156 1.86 12.20 -7.79
N CYS A 157 1.15 13.23 -8.22
CA CYS A 157 -0.31 13.17 -8.31
C CYS A 157 -0.85 14.10 -9.39
N SER A 158 -2.03 13.77 -9.91
CA SER A 158 -2.82 14.67 -10.75
C SER A 158 -3.31 15.89 -9.97
N ASP A 159 -3.50 17.03 -10.62
CA ASP A 159 -3.93 18.29 -9.99
C ASP A 159 -5.20 18.15 -9.12
N LYS A 160 -6.17 17.32 -9.55
CA LYS A 160 -7.41 17.04 -8.79
C LYS A 160 -7.15 16.48 -7.38
N ASN A 161 -6.02 15.81 -7.17
CA ASN A 161 -5.68 15.13 -5.91
C ASN A 161 -4.74 15.96 -5.02
N ILE A 162 -4.21 17.10 -5.50
CA ILE A 162 -3.35 17.98 -4.70
C ILE A 162 -3.99 18.35 -3.35
N PRO A 163 -5.29 18.76 -3.27
CA PRO A 163 -5.89 19.11 -1.99
C PRO A 163 -5.93 17.95 -0.99
N PHE A 164 -6.01 16.70 -1.47
CA PHE A 164 -5.95 15.52 -0.60
C PHE A 164 -4.55 15.36 0.00
N TYR A 165 -3.49 15.46 -0.82
CA TYR A 165 -2.12 15.33 -0.34
C TYR A 165 -1.69 16.49 0.56
N GLN A 166 -2.18 17.71 0.32
CA GLN A 166 -2.00 18.84 1.24
C GLN A 166 -2.60 18.58 2.62
N LYS A 167 -3.80 17.97 2.69
CA LYS A 167 -4.38 17.53 3.97
C LYS A 167 -3.56 16.42 4.66
N CYS A 168 -2.74 15.70 3.91
CA CYS A 168 -1.80 14.71 4.44
C CYS A 168 -0.45 15.33 4.86
N GLY A 169 -0.27 16.64 4.74
CA GLY A 169 0.97 17.35 5.10
C GLY A 169 1.99 17.48 3.97
N PHE A 170 1.64 17.12 2.74
CA PHE A 170 2.52 17.29 1.58
C PHE A 170 2.37 18.67 0.94
N GLU A 171 3.41 19.13 0.26
CA GLU A 171 3.43 20.38 -0.49
C GLU A 171 3.78 20.14 -1.95
N LYS A 172 3.18 20.89 -2.87
CA LYS A 172 3.59 20.88 -4.29
C LYS A 172 5.00 21.47 -4.39
N LYS A 173 5.95 20.74 -4.98
CA LYS A 173 7.35 21.17 -5.15
C LYS A 173 7.75 21.26 -6.61
N GLU A 174 7.74 20.12 -7.32
CA GLU A 174 8.31 19.97 -8.66
C GLU A 174 7.31 19.37 -9.65
N ASN A 175 7.69 19.26 -10.93
CA ASN A 175 6.89 18.63 -11.99
C ASN A 175 7.31 17.17 -12.22
N GLU A 176 6.33 16.29 -12.38
CA GLU A 176 6.56 14.92 -12.88
C GLU A 176 6.72 14.94 -14.41
N MET A 177 7.72 14.21 -14.92
CA MET A 177 7.96 14.03 -16.34
C MET A 177 7.96 12.53 -16.67
N ALA A 178 7.19 12.10 -17.67
CA ALA A 178 7.08 10.71 -18.07
C ALA A 178 7.49 10.48 -19.53
N ARG A 179 8.24 9.41 -19.80
CA ARG A 179 8.53 8.91 -21.15
C ARG A 179 8.16 7.44 -21.23
N TYR A 180 6.99 7.15 -21.81
CA TYR A 180 6.52 5.79 -22.00
C TYR A 180 7.34 5.06 -23.07
N THR A 181 7.63 3.78 -22.84
CA THR A 181 8.26 2.94 -23.87
C THR A 181 7.22 2.57 -24.93
N PRO A 182 7.59 2.48 -26.22
CA PRO A 182 6.68 1.93 -27.23
C PRO A 182 6.23 0.53 -26.83
N GLN A 183 4.97 0.18 -27.12
CA GLN A 183 4.44 -1.17 -26.89
C GLN A 183 5.41 -2.20 -27.47
N ARG A 184 6.03 -3.00 -26.60
CA ARG A 184 6.87 -4.13 -27.00
C ARG A 184 5.99 -5.36 -27.10
N ALA A 185 6.20 -6.19 -28.12
CA ALA A 185 5.52 -7.48 -28.23
C ALA A 185 5.83 -8.41 -27.05
N HIS A 186 6.97 -8.23 -26.37
CA HIS A 186 7.39 -8.98 -25.19
C HIS A 186 8.08 -8.04 -24.17
N THR A 187 7.67 -8.15 -22.90
CA THR A 187 8.36 -7.52 -21.77
C THR A 187 9.64 -8.29 -21.48
N PRO A 188 10.83 -7.65 -21.37
CA PRO A 188 12.04 -8.32 -20.93
C PRO A 188 11.77 -8.99 -19.57
N LYS A 189 12.11 -10.27 -19.44
CA LYS A 189 12.10 -10.93 -18.13
C LYS A 189 13.24 -10.32 -17.31
N LEU A 190 12.90 -9.73 -16.17
CA LEU A 190 13.85 -9.30 -15.14
C LEU A 190 14.39 -10.52 -14.39
#